data_AF-A0AA96YT76-F1
#
_entry.id   AF-A0AA96YT76-F1
#
_cell.length_a   1.000
_cell.length_b   1.000
_cell.length_c   1.000
_cell.angle_alpha   90.00
_cell.angle_beta   90.00
_cell.angle_gamma   90.00
#
_symmetry.space_group_name_H-M   'P 1'
#
loop_
_entity.id
_entity.type
_entity.pdbx_description
1 polymer ?
#
loop_
_entity_poly.entity_id
_entity_poly.type
_entity_poly.pdbx_seq_one_letter_code
_entity_poly.pdbx_strand_id
1 'polypeptide(L)'
;MYFKKKNIGYIISLIMCGGYTNAETFNINALNLSADDNIDLSYFEKNSLSEGLYESDIILNDKKIIRGEKIKFINHDGTIEPCITAQLIKRFPLNEEAKEILLSSQENECINLFSLDKNVAIDFNDSEQVLSISIPQKYMASTYSSWVSPEMRDYGIAGLILDYTISDNHLIRKNEETRNQLYAFGNVGANFAQWRLRANYQYENKLAGEDGRGSKKRNLDWDQVYAFRDIASLSAKLFAGEIFIKSDLFDSVRFKGVSMFTDESMMPPNLRGYAPQITGVAASNATVTLSQNGRIISQVKVPAGPFCD
;
A
#
# COMPACT_ATOMS: atom_id res chain seq x y z
N MET A 1 15.22 45.64 -29.99
CA MET A 1 15.55 46.62 -31.04
C MET A 1 17.01 47.02 -30.88
N TYR A 2 17.90 46.46 -31.72
CA TYR A 2 19.23 46.94 -32.18
C TYR A 2 20.00 45.73 -32.72
N PHE A 3 19.79 45.40 -34.00
CA PHE A 3 20.60 44.41 -34.73
C PHE A 3 21.67 45.16 -35.53
N LYS A 4 22.94 44.78 -35.38
CA LYS A 4 24.05 45.27 -36.23
C LYS A 4 24.26 44.27 -37.37
N LYS A 5 23.84 44.63 -38.59
CA LYS A 5 24.18 43.93 -39.84
C LYS A 5 25.52 44.46 -40.38
N LYS A 6 26.40 43.57 -40.83
CA LYS A 6 27.53 43.90 -41.71
C LYS A 6 27.56 42.87 -42.85
N ASN A 7 27.60 43.36 -44.08
CA ASN A 7 27.36 42.59 -45.29
C ASN A 7 28.63 42.50 -46.15
N ILE A 8 28.75 41.34 -46.80
CA ILE A 8 29.41 41.03 -48.10
C ILE A 8 30.85 40.49 -48.07
N GLY A 9 30.94 39.27 -48.61
CA GLY A 9 32.11 38.66 -49.24
C GLY A 9 31.72 37.28 -49.77
N TYR A 10 31.09 37.22 -50.95
CA TYR A 10 30.79 35.96 -51.64
C TYR A 10 32.09 35.33 -52.18
N ILE A 11 32.44 34.14 -51.71
CA ILE A 11 33.28 33.17 -52.43
C ILE A 11 32.56 31.83 -52.36
N ILE A 12 32.17 31.33 -53.53
CA ILE A 12 31.55 30.02 -53.74
C ILE A 12 32.62 28.96 -53.51
N SER A 13 32.45 28.14 -52.49
CA SER A 13 33.12 26.85 -52.35
C SER A 13 32.12 25.82 -51.86
N LEU A 14 32.02 24.75 -52.64
CA LEU A 14 31.15 23.60 -52.50
C LEU A 14 31.53 22.83 -51.22
N ILE A 15 30.77 22.95 -50.14
CA ILE A 15 30.91 22.08 -48.95
C ILE A 15 29.52 21.60 -48.54
N MET A 16 29.35 20.28 -48.61
CA MET A 16 28.27 19.50 -47.99
C MET A 16 27.92 20.04 -46.61
N CYS A 17 26.76 20.69 -46.46
CA CYS A 17 26.20 20.95 -45.13
C CYS A 17 25.34 19.74 -44.73
N GLY A 18 26.00 18.79 -44.07
CA GLY A 18 25.38 18.08 -42.96
C GLY A 18 24.90 19.09 -41.89
N GLY A 19 23.88 18.70 -41.15
CA GLY A 19 23.02 19.60 -40.37
C GLY A 19 23.70 20.49 -39.34
N TYR A 20 23.00 21.57 -39.00
CA TYR A 20 23.14 22.23 -37.71
C TYR A 20 21.92 21.82 -36.88
N THR A 21 22.12 20.85 -35.99
CA THR A 21 21.27 20.71 -34.81
C THR A 21 21.65 21.87 -33.89
N ASN A 22 20.75 22.83 -33.71
CA ASN A 22 20.94 23.85 -32.68
C ASN A 22 20.77 23.15 -31.32
N ALA A 23 21.85 23.08 -30.55
CA ALA A 23 21.73 22.85 -29.12
C ALA A 23 21.16 24.14 -28.51
N GLU A 24 19.95 24.09 -27.96
CA GLU A 24 19.41 25.20 -27.20
C GLU A 24 20.20 25.29 -25.90
N THR A 25 20.98 26.37 -25.74
CA THR A 25 21.70 26.67 -24.51
C THR A 25 20.95 27.72 -23.72
N PHE A 26 20.84 27.52 -22.42
CA PHE A 26 20.17 28.45 -21.53
C PHE A 26 21.08 29.68 -21.29
N ASN A 27 20.53 30.89 -21.38
CA ASN A 27 21.32 32.09 -21.14
C ASN A 27 21.32 32.43 -19.64
N ILE A 28 22.40 32.08 -18.95
CA ILE A 28 22.59 32.30 -17.51
C ILE A 28 22.50 33.80 -17.16
N ASN A 29 22.88 34.71 -18.07
CA ASN A 29 22.79 36.16 -17.84
C ASN A 29 21.33 36.69 -17.80
N ALA A 30 20.35 35.86 -18.17
CA ALA A 30 18.94 36.17 -17.97
C ALA A 30 18.49 35.92 -16.52
N LEU A 31 19.26 35.15 -15.74
CA LEU A 31 19.06 34.99 -14.30
C LEU A 31 19.77 36.14 -13.59
N ASN A 32 19.03 36.99 -12.90
CA ASN A 32 19.56 38.13 -12.15
C ASN A 32 20.18 37.62 -10.83
N LEU A 33 21.33 36.96 -10.92
CA LEU A 33 22.07 36.41 -9.78
C LEU A 33 22.97 37.50 -9.20
N SER A 34 22.76 37.84 -7.93
CA SER A 34 23.55 38.84 -7.20
C SER A 34 24.92 38.32 -6.72
N ALA A 35 25.36 37.14 -7.19
CA ALA A 35 26.60 36.49 -6.76
C ALA A 35 27.38 35.95 -7.98
N ASP A 36 28.69 36.23 -7.95
CA ASP A 36 29.82 35.80 -8.81
C ASP A 36 29.46 35.02 -10.11
N ASP A 37 29.82 35.60 -11.27
CA ASP A 37 29.54 35.13 -12.64
C ASP A 37 30.23 33.79 -13.04
N ASN A 38 30.73 33.01 -12.08
CA ASN A 38 31.54 31.80 -12.28
C ASN A 38 30.87 30.50 -11.78
N ILE A 39 29.54 30.43 -11.77
CA ILE A 39 28.81 29.20 -11.45
C ILE A 39 28.61 28.39 -12.74
N ASP A 40 29.24 27.21 -12.81
CA ASP A 40 29.03 26.26 -13.90
C ASP A 40 27.66 25.59 -13.79
N LEU A 41 26.70 26.08 -14.58
CA LEU A 41 25.35 25.52 -14.67
C LEU A 41 25.20 24.52 -15.83
N SER A 42 26.27 24.20 -16.56
CA SER A 42 26.20 23.26 -17.70
C SER A 42 25.68 21.87 -17.31
N TYR A 43 25.82 21.52 -16.03
CA TYR A 43 25.27 20.32 -15.43
C TYR A 43 23.74 20.30 -15.33
N PHE A 44 23.11 21.46 -15.10
CA PHE A 44 21.65 21.60 -15.03
C PHE A 44 21.02 21.93 -16.39
N GLU A 45 21.83 22.38 -17.35
CA GLU A 45 21.39 22.61 -18.74
C GLU A 45 21.15 21.29 -19.49
N LYS A 46 21.88 20.23 -19.12
CA LYS A 46 21.56 18.87 -19.52
C LYS A 46 20.59 18.34 -18.49
N ASN A 47 19.39 17.96 -18.92
CA ASN A 47 18.41 17.25 -18.09
C ASN A 47 18.90 15.80 -17.82
N SER A 48 20.13 15.66 -17.32
CA SER A 48 20.81 14.39 -17.10
C SER A 48 20.69 14.01 -15.64
N LEU A 49 19.90 12.98 -15.41
CA LEU A 49 19.82 12.30 -14.13
C LEU A 49 21.22 11.91 -13.64
N SER A 50 21.46 12.00 -12.34
CA SER A 50 22.76 11.68 -11.73
C SER A 50 22.72 10.32 -11.04
N GLU A 51 23.85 9.64 -10.91
CA GLU A 51 23.95 8.49 -10.02
C GLU A 51 23.66 8.91 -8.57
N GLY A 52 22.91 8.09 -7.82
CA GLY A 52 22.55 8.46 -6.45
C GLY A 52 21.34 7.73 -5.90
N LEU A 53 20.89 8.14 -4.71
CA LEU A 53 19.67 7.65 -4.09
C LEU A 53 18.57 8.70 -4.24
N TYR A 54 17.46 8.31 -4.83
CA TYR A 54 16.29 9.15 -5.05
C TYR A 54 15.12 8.57 -4.26
N GLU A 55 14.41 9.42 -3.55
CA GLU A 55 13.19 9.04 -2.82
C GLU A 55 12.00 9.30 -3.72
N SER A 56 11.40 8.22 -4.23
CA SER A 56 10.45 8.32 -5.35
C SER A 56 9.22 7.45 -5.15
N ASP A 57 8.09 7.94 -5.65
CA ASP A 57 6.87 7.14 -5.78
C ASP A 57 7.00 6.18 -6.97
N ILE A 58 6.45 4.97 -6.85
CA ILE A 58 6.48 3.97 -7.93
C ILE A 58 5.07 3.76 -8.46
N ILE A 59 4.90 4.01 -9.75
CA ILE A 59 3.69 3.76 -10.52
C ILE A 59 3.94 2.55 -11.41
N LEU A 60 3.08 1.53 -11.32
CA LEU A 60 3.11 0.35 -12.17
C LEU A 60 1.79 0.24 -12.93
N ASN A 61 1.85 0.28 -14.27
CA ASN A 61 0.67 0.28 -15.17
C ASN A 61 -0.39 1.31 -14.72
N ASP A 62 0.03 2.57 -14.59
CA ASP A 62 -0.80 3.73 -14.14
C ASP A 62 -1.32 3.65 -12.69
N LYS A 63 -0.97 2.62 -11.93
CA LYS A 63 -1.34 2.48 -10.52
C LYS A 63 -0.14 2.75 -9.61
N LYS A 64 -0.26 3.77 -8.75
CA LYS A 64 0.72 4.01 -7.68
C LYS A 64 0.71 2.84 -6.69
N ILE A 65 1.82 2.09 -6.62
CA ILE A 65 1.95 0.90 -5.77
C ILE A 65 2.80 1.15 -4.52
N ILE A 66 3.78 2.03 -4.60
CA ILE A 66 4.71 2.33 -3.51
C ILE A 66 4.90 3.85 -3.42
N ARG A 67 5.07 4.36 -2.19
CA ARG A 67 5.31 5.78 -1.92
C ARG A 67 6.64 5.98 -1.21
N GLY A 68 7.41 6.98 -1.63
CA GLY A 68 8.68 7.36 -1.00
C GLY A 68 9.70 6.22 -0.89
N GLU A 69 9.84 5.39 -1.93
CA GLU A 69 10.87 4.35 -1.94
C GLU A 69 12.24 4.99 -2.23
N LYS A 70 13.27 4.58 -1.48
CA LYS A 70 14.64 5.00 -1.80
C LYS A 70 15.23 4.08 -2.87
N ILE A 71 15.31 4.59 -4.09
CA ILE A 71 15.79 3.86 -5.27
C ILE A 71 17.20 4.34 -5.60
N LYS A 72 18.12 3.39 -5.75
CA LYS A 72 19.49 3.68 -6.20
C LYS A 72 19.50 3.75 -7.72
N PHE A 73 19.95 4.85 -8.28
CA PHE A 73 20.21 5.00 -9.71
C PHE A 73 21.69 4.78 -9.97
N ILE A 74 21.99 3.90 -10.92
CA ILE A 74 23.34 3.50 -11.29
C ILE A 74 23.60 3.81 -12.76
N ASN A 75 24.87 3.99 -13.10
CA ASN A 75 25.29 4.20 -14.47
C ASN A 75 25.67 2.88 -15.12
N HIS A 76 24.87 2.50 -16.12
CA HIS A 76 25.12 1.36 -16.97
C HIS A 76 25.50 1.87 -18.36
N ASP A 77 26.78 1.79 -18.71
CA ASP A 77 27.31 2.18 -20.03
C ASP A 77 26.95 3.62 -20.49
N GLY A 78 26.91 4.57 -19.55
CA GLY A 78 26.59 5.98 -19.81
C GLY A 78 25.09 6.30 -19.73
N THR A 79 24.25 5.30 -19.43
CA THR A 79 22.82 5.48 -19.18
C THR A 79 22.54 5.33 -17.69
N ILE A 80 21.88 6.32 -17.08
CA ILE A 80 21.48 6.24 -15.68
C ILE A 80 20.15 5.51 -15.58
N GLU A 81 20.12 4.39 -14.85
CA GLU A 81 18.94 3.54 -14.69
C GLU A 81 18.64 3.23 -13.22
N PRO A 82 17.35 3.02 -12.86
CA PRO A 82 16.97 2.63 -11.52
C PRO A 82 17.36 1.17 -11.24
N CYS A 83 18.08 0.95 -10.14
CA CYS A 83 18.39 -0.38 -9.63
C CYS A 83 17.16 -0.97 -8.92
N ILE A 84 16.44 -1.85 -9.62
CA ILE A 84 15.29 -2.56 -9.06
C ILE A 84 15.77 -3.78 -8.29
N THR A 85 15.62 -3.77 -6.96
CA THR A 85 16.11 -4.87 -6.11
C THR A 85 15.13 -6.03 -6.03
N ALA A 86 15.60 -7.22 -5.60
CA ALA A 86 14.75 -8.37 -5.33
C ALA A 86 13.65 -8.08 -4.29
N GLN A 87 13.93 -7.20 -3.32
CA GLN A 87 12.93 -6.79 -2.33
C GLN A 87 11.80 -5.98 -2.97
N LEU A 88 12.14 -5.14 -3.96
CA LEU A 88 11.16 -4.34 -4.69
C LEU A 88 10.29 -5.21 -5.59
N ILE A 89 10.88 -6.18 -6.30
CA ILE A 89 10.16 -7.16 -7.12
C ILE A 89 9.12 -7.94 -6.31
N LYS A 90 9.46 -8.35 -5.07
CA LYS A 90 8.51 -9.08 -4.20
C LYS A 90 7.26 -8.27 -3.84
N ARG A 91 7.37 -6.93 -3.84
CA ARG A 91 6.25 -6.01 -3.56
C ARG A 91 5.45 -5.67 -4.83
N PHE A 92 6.01 -5.91 -6.01
CA PHE A 92 5.29 -5.69 -7.26
C PHE A 92 4.17 -6.73 -7.43
N PRO A 93 2.99 -6.32 -7.95
CA PRO A 93 1.87 -7.21 -8.23
C PRO A 93 2.08 -8.07 -9.49
N LEU A 94 3.15 -8.87 -9.48
CA LEU A 94 3.51 -9.80 -10.53
C LEU A 94 3.00 -11.21 -10.21
N ASN A 95 2.72 -11.99 -11.25
CA ASN A 95 2.39 -13.41 -11.08
C ASN A 95 3.65 -14.23 -10.70
N GLU A 96 3.45 -15.47 -10.28
CA GLU A 96 4.56 -16.32 -9.82
C GLU A 96 5.56 -16.63 -10.94
N GLU A 97 5.09 -16.85 -12.18
CA GLU A 97 5.97 -17.06 -13.35
C GLU A 97 6.94 -15.87 -13.56
N ALA A 98 6.42 -14.63 -13.52
CA ALA A 98 7.23 -13.43 -13.67
C ALA A 98 8.21 -13.24 -12.51
N LYS A 99 7.79 -13.53 -11.28
CA LYS A 99 8.67 -13.48 -10.11
C LYS A 99 9.78 -14.52 -10.22
N GLU A 100 9.49 -15.74 -10.68
CA GLU A 100 10.50 -16.78 -10.89
C GLU A 100 11.54 -16.34 -11.93
N ILE A 101 11.11 -15.81 -13.08
CA ILE A 101 12.03 -15.32 -14.13
C ILE A 101 12.93 -14.20 -13.62
N LEU A 102 12.37 -13.23 -12.89
CA LEU A 102 13.11 -12.08 -12.37
C LEU A 102 14.05 -12.44 -11.21
N LEU A 103 13.64 -13.37 -10.35
CA LEU A 103 14.37 -13.74 -9.13
C LEU A 103 15.31 -14.94 -9.32
N SER A 104 15.23 -15.68 -10.44
CA SER A 104 16.18 -16.77 -10.74
C SER A 104 17.61 -16.26 -10.97
N SER A 105 17.73 -15.00 -11.39
CA SER A 105 19.00 -14.27 -11.54
C SER A 105 19.47 -13.71 -10.19
N GLN A 106 19.81 -14.58 -9.23
CA GLN A 106 20.29 -14.16 -7.90
C GLN A 106 21.70 -13.50 -7.92
N GLU A 107 22.37 -13.43 -9.07
CA GLU A 107 23.74 -12.93 -9.17
C GLU A 107 23.84 -11.39 -9.24
N ASN A 108 22.76 -10.68 -9.56
CA ASN A 108 22.78 -9.21 -9.70
C ASN A 108 22.01 -8.51 -8.57
N GLU A 109 22.65 -7.50 -7.95
CA GLU A 109 21.98 -6.59 -6.99
C GLU A 109 20.81 -5.82 -7.64
N CYS A 110 20.89 -5.57 -8.95
CA CYS A 110 19.88 -4.89 -9.75
C CYS A 110 19.25 -5.87 -10.76
N ILE A 111 17.94 -6.06 -10.67
CA ILE A 111 17.18 -6.95 -11.52
C ILE A 111 16.79 -6.23 -12.81
N ASN A 112 17.12 -6.83 -13.94
CA ASN A 112 16.74 -6.33 -15.25
C ASN A 112 15.28 -6.70 -15.58
N LEU A 113 14.36 -5.74 -15.48
CA LEU A 113 12.94 -5.93 -15.81
C LEU A 113 12.70 -6.25 -17.30
N PHE A 114 13.59 -5.82 -18.21
CA PHE A 114 13.48 -6.09 -19.65
C PHE A 114 13.68 -7.56 -19.99
N SER A 115 14.16 -8.38 -19.05
CA SER A 115 14.23 -9.85 -19.20
C SER A 115 12.85 -10.52 -19.28
N LEU A 116 11.79 -9.87 -18.77
CA LEU A 116 10.42 -10.39 -18.88
C LEU A 116 9.86 -10.27 -20.29
N ASP A 117 10.02 -9.09 -20.90
CA ASP A 117 9.44 -8.77 -22.20
C ASP A 117 10.08 -7.51 -22.78
N LYS A 118 10.16 -7.46 -24.11
CA LYS A 118 10.61 -6.27 -24.85
C LYS A 118 9.67 -5.06 -24.69
N ASN A 119 8.41 -5.30 -24.32
CA ASN A 119 7.40 -4.25 -24.13
C ASN A 119 7.39 -3.69 -22.69
N VAL A 120 8.35 -4.08 -21.85
CA VAL A 120 8.56 -3.41 -20.57
C VAL A 120 9.12 -2.00 -20.85
N ALA A 121 8.57 -1.00 -20.17
CA ALA A 121 9.07 0.37 -20.22
C ALA A 121 9.28 0.90 -18.80
N ILE A 122 10.35 1.68 -18.63
CA ILE A 122 10.71 2.32 -17.37
C ILE A 122 11.00 3.78 -17.70
N ASP A 123 10.33 4.69 -17.01
CA ASP A 123 10.49 6.13 -17.16
C ASP A 123 10.57 6.78 -15.79
N PHE A 124 11.55 7.67 -15.60
CA PHE A 124 11.73 8.38 -14.34
C PHE A 124 11.55 9.88 -14.55
N ASN A 125 10.54 10.44 -13.89
CA ASN A 125 10.32 11.86 -13.83
C ASN A 125 10.99 12.44 -12.56
N ASP A 126 12.16 13.03 -12.74
CA ASP A 126 12.94 13.63 -11.65
C ASP A 126 12.26 14.84 -11.00
N SER A 127 11.51 15.63 -11.77
CA SER A 127 10.78 16.80 -11.23
C SER A 127 9.66 16.40 -10.28
N GLU A 128 8.98 15.29 -10.57
CA GLU A 128 7.90 14.76 -9.73
C GLU A 128 8.38 13.69 -8.73
N GLN A 129 9.64 13.23 -8.85
CA GLN A 129 10.17 12.08 -8.12
C GLN A 129 9.28 10.84 -8.30
N VAL A 130 8.94 10.51 -9.54
CA VAL A 130 8.06 9.39 -9.88
C VAL A 130 8.77 8.44 -10.84
N LEU A 131 8.86 7.17 -10.43
CA LEU A 131 9.28 6.07 -11.28
C LEU A 131 8.05 5.36 -11.87
N SER A 132 7.85 5.51 -13.17
CA SER A 132 6.77 4.85 -13.92
C SER A 132 7.30 3.59 -14.60
N ILE A 133 6.63 2.47 -14.35
CA ILE A 133 6.97 1.17 -14.91
C ILE A 133 5.73 0.63 -15.64
N SER A 134 5.91 0.19 -16.88
CA SER A 134 4.90 -0.49 -17.67
C SER A 134 5.33 -1.94 -17.90
N ILE A 135 4.52 -2.90 -17.47
CA ILE A 135 4.75 -4.34 -17.62
C ILE A 135 3.53 -4.97 -18.31
N PRO A 136 3.71 -5.82 -19.34
CA PRO A 136 2.59 -6.50 -19.99
C PRO A 136 1.68 -7.25 -19.01
N GLN A 137 0.36 -7.14 -19.20
CA GLN A 137 -0.64 -7.73 -18.30
C GLN A 137 -0.46 -9.25 -18.09
N LYS A 138 0.13 -9.96 -19.05
CA LYS A 138 0.46 -11.39 -18.94
C LYS A 138 1.28 -11.71 -17.68
N TYR A 139 2.19 -10.82 -17.27
CA TYR A 139 3.11 -11.00 -16.14
C TYR A 139 2.57 -10.43 -14.83
N MET A 140 1.42 -9.77 -14.89
CA MET A 140 0.75 -9.22 -13.72
C MET A 140 0.01 -10.34 -13.00
N ALA A 141 -0.03 -10.26 -11.66
CA ALA A 141 -0.92 -11.12 -10.89
C ALA A 141 -2.36 -10.90 -11.37
N SER A 142 -3.10 -11.97 -11.62
CA SER A 142 -4.51 -11.91 -12.02
C SER A 142 -5.34 -11.45 -10.83
N THR A 143 -5.35 -10.14 -10.57
CA THR A 143 -6.04 -9.61 -9.42
C THR A 143 -6.66 -8.24 -9.67
N TYR A 144 -7.87 -8.11 -9.13
CA TYR A 144 -8.74 -6.95 -9.16
C TYR A 144 -8.00 -5.66 -8.79
N SER A 145 -8.50 -4.52 -9.31
CA SER A 145 -7.91 -3.18 -9.15
C SER A 145 -7.53 -2.79 -7.71
N SER A 146 -8.12 -3.42 -6.69
CA SER A 146 -7.89 -3.20 -5.26
C SER A 146 -6.95 -4.22 -4.57
N TRP A 147 -6.28 -5.12 -5.30
CA TRP A 147 -5.36 -6.08 -4.69
C TRP A 147 -4.04 -5.42 -4.27
N VAL A 148 -3.52 -5.89 -3.13
CA VAL A 148 -2.30 -5.44 -2.46
C VAL A 148 -1.53 -6.71 -2.12
N SER A 149 -0.24 -6.77 -2.47
CA SER A 149 0.59 -7.94 -2.19
C SER A 149 0.68 -8.18 -0.66
N PRO A 150 0.60 -9.45 -0.20
CA PRO A 150 0.77 -9.80 1.21
C PRO A 150 2.07 -9.26 1.84
N GLU A 151 3.12 -9.12 1.04
CA GLU A 151 4.45 -8.61 1.44
C GLU A 151 4.43 -7.12 1.77
N MET A 152 3.46 -6.36 1.25
CA MET A 152 3.31 -4.92 1.56
C MET A 152 2.58 -4.67 2.89
N ARG A 153 2.24 -5.71 3.65
CA ARG A 153 1.55 -5.56 4.93
C ARG A 153 2.47 -5.01 6.00
N ASP A 154 2.17 -3.81 6.47
CA ASP A 154 2.75 -3.27 7.69
C ASP A 154 2.10 -3.93 8.92
N TYR A 155 2.93 -4.48 9.81
CA TYR A 155 2.49 -5.11 11.05
C TYR A 155 2.39 -4.11 12.21
N GLY A 156 2.84 -2.88 12.01
CA GLY A 156 2.89 -1.83 12.99
C GLY A 156 4.11 -1.93 13.90
N ILE A 157 4.12 -1.07 14.91
CA ILE A 157 5.21 -0.95 15.88
C ILE A 157 4.89 -1.67 17.19
N ALA A 158 5.93 -1.98 17.95
CA ALA A 158 5.77 -2.47 19.31
C ALA A 158 5.17 -1.38 20.20
N GLY A 159 4.22 -1.74 21.07
CA GLY A 159 3.56 -0.77 21.92
C GLY A 159 2.56 -1.39 22.91
N LEU A 160 2.20 -0.61 23.92
CA LEU A 160 1.18 -0.98 24.92
C LEU A 160 -0.09 -0.17 24.68
N ILE A 161 -1.23 -0.78 24.96
CA ILE A 161 -2.57 -0.20 24.80
C ILE A 161 -3.29 -0.32 26.14
N LEU A 162 -3.89 0.77 26.58
CA LEU A 162 -4.82 0.80 27.70
C LEU A 162 -6.04 1.61 27.30
N ASP A 163 -7.18 0.95 27.33
CA ASP A 163 -8.51 1.51 27.17
C ASP A 163 -9.25 1.34 28.50
N TYR A 164 -9.95 2.39 28.93
CA TYR A 164 -10.66 2.39 30.21
C TYR A 164 -11.93 3.23 30.13
N THR A 165 -13.00 2.68 30.69
CA THR A 165 -14.25 3.38 30.94
C THR A 165 -14.58 3.23 32.41
N ILE A 166 -14.88 4.34 33.07
CA ILE A 166 -15.26 4.38 34.48
C ILE A 166 -16.62 5.06 34.58
N SER A 167 -17.55 4.42 35.27
CA SER A 167 -18.90 4.93 35.49
C SER A 167 -19.26 4.79 36.96
N ASP A 168 -19.71 5.87 37.58
CA ASP A 168 -20.25 5.87 38.93
C ASP A 168 -21.75 6.20 38.87
N ASN A 169 -22.56 5.39 39.55
CA ASN A 169 -24.01 5.53 39.57
C ASN A 169 -24.50 5.69 41.01
N HIS A 170 -25.23 6.78 41.26
CA HIS A 170 -25.83 7.11 42.54
C HIS A 170 -27.34 6.97 42.45
N LEU A 171 -27.89 5.95 43.13
CA LEU A 171 -29.33 5.79 43.27
C LEU A 171 -29.77 6.35 44.62
N ILE A 172 -30.46 7.49 44.57
CA ILE A 172 -31.08 8.11 45.74
C ILE A 172 -32.58 7.84 45.67
N ARG A 173 -33.14 7.23 46.71
CA ARG A 173 -34.57 6.96 46.84
C ARG A 173 -35.09 7.54 48.16
N LYS A 174 -36.29 8.13 48.11
CA LYS A 174 -36.93 8.70 49.30
C LYS A 174 -37.27 7.55 50.26
N ASN A 175 -36.77 7.62 51.50
CA ASN A 175 -36.90 6.61 52.55
C ASN A 175 -36.15 5.27 52.31
N GLU A 176 -35.19 5.22 51.38
CA GLU A 176 -34.26 4.08 51.23
C GLU A 176 -32.80 4.55 51.36
N GLU A 177 -31.90 3.65 51.73
CA GLU A 177 -30.46 3.94 51.71
C GLU A 177 -29.98 4.28 50.30
N THR A 178 -29.13 5.30 50.19
CA THR A 178 -28.42 5.62 48.96
C THR A 178 -27.54 4.43 48.55
N ARG A 179 -27.66 4.02 47.28
CA ARG A 179 -26.81 2.97 46.70
C ARG A 179 -25.85 3.58 45.70
N ASN A 180 -24.56 3.33 45.91
CA ASN A 180 -23.51 3.76 45.01
C ASN A 180 -22.91 2.53 44.31
N GLN A 181 -22.75 2.62 43.00
CA GLN A 181 -22.17 1.55 42.19
C GLN A 181 -21.11 2.13 41.27
N LEU A 182 -19.87 1.75 41.52
CA LEU A 182 -18.74 2.08 40.67
C LEU A 182 -18.44 0.89 39.76
N TYR A 183 -18.43 1.16 38.46
CA TYR A 183 -18.06 0.25 37.40
C TYR A 183 -16.80 0.78 36.71
N ALA A 184 -15.82 -0.08 36.48
CA ALA A 184 -14.71 0.22 35.59
C ALA A 184 -14.47 -0.98 34.68
N PHE A 185 -14.34 -0.78 33.39
CA PHE A 185 -14.04 -1.84 32.45
C PHE A 185 -13.20 -1.29 31.30
N GLY A 186 -12.52 -2.17 30.60
CA GLY A 186 -11.70 -1.76 29.48
C GLY A 186 -10.83 -2.87 28.94
N ASN A 187 -9.89 -2.47 28.10
CA ASN A 187 -9.05 -3.38 27.36
C ASN A 187 -7.58 -3.01 27.57
N VAL A 188 -6.76 -4.00 27.89
CA VAL A 188 -5.31 -3.86 27.93
C VAL A 188 -4.74 -4.65 26.76
N GLY A 189 -3.68 -4.15 26.15
CA GLY A 189 -3.04 -4.84 25.03
C GLY A 189 -1.56 -4.55 24.90
N ALA A 190 -0.89 -5.45 24.21
CA ALA A 190 0.48 -5.27 23.77
C ALA A 190 0.59 -5.71 22.31
N ASN A 191 1.34 -4.95 21.53
CA ASN A 191 1.71 -5.30 20.16
C ASN A 191 3.22 -5.55 20.14
N PHE A 192 3.64 -6.64 19.52
CA PHE A 192 5.06 -6.92 19.27
C PHE A 192 5.20 -7.71 17.97
N ALA A 193 5.87 -7.11 16.99
CA ALA A 193 5.93 -7.63 15.63
C ALA A 193 4.50 -7.98 15.12
N GLN A 194 4.28 -9.22 14.70
CA GLN A 194 2.99 -9.68 14.17
C GLN A 194 2.00 -10.10 15.27
N TRP A 195 2.44 -10.15 16.53
CA TRP A 195 1.65 -10.62 17.66
C TRP A 195 0.92 -9.48 18.35
N ARG A 196 -0.36 -9.72 18.63
CA ARG A 196 -1.24 -8.78 19.32
C ARG A 196 -1.87 -9.49 20.50
N LEU A 197 -1.46 -9.12 21.70
CA LEU A 197 -2.03 -9.59 22.96
C LEU A 197 -3.15 -8.64 23.38
N ARG A 198 -4.29 -9.18 23.80
CA ARG A 198 -5.44 -8.42 24.28
C ARG A 198 -6.00 -9.09 25.54
N ALA A 199 -6.41 -8.27 26.49
CA ALA A 199 -7.02 -8.69 27.74
C ALA A 199 -8.13 -7.71 28.13
N ASN A 200 -9.33 -8.23 28.34
CA ASN A 200 -10.49 -7.44 28.76
C ASN A 200 -10.62 -7.57 30.27
N TYR A 201 -10.81 -6.45 30.97
CA TYR A 201 -11.01 -6.44 32.42
C TYR A 201 -12.31 -5.74 32.76
N GLN A 202 -12.93 -6.20 33.84
CA GLN A 202 -14.06 -5.53 34.46
C GLN A 202 -13.89 -5.49 35.97
N TYR A 203 -14.34 -4.39 36.55
CA TYR A 203 -14.29 -4.09 37.95
C TYR A 203 -15.63 -3.53 38.38
N GLU A 204 -16.18 -4.09 39.45
CA GLU A 204 -17.44 -3.64 40.05
C GLU A 204 -17.25 -3.47 41.55
N ASN A 205 -17.69 -2.33 42.07
CA ASN A 205 -17.75 -2.04 43.49
C ASN A 205 -19.13 -1.50 43.87
N LYS A 206 -19.87 -2.28 44.68
CA LYS A 206 -21.17 -1.88 45.24
C LYS A 206 -20.98 -1.42 46.68
N LEU A 207 -21.29 -0.15 46.93
CA LEU A 207 -21.36 0.44 48.25
C LEU A 207 -22.84 0.62 48.63
N ALA A 208 -23.30 -0.15 49.61
CA ALA A 208 -24.55 0.11 50.31
C ALA A 208 -24.29 1.12 51.46
N GLY A 209 -25.34 1.87 51.82
CA GLY A 209 -25.27 3.04 52.70
C GLY A 209 -24.74 2.80 54.12
N GLU A 210 -24.61 3.89 54.87
CA GLU A 210 -23.87 4.03 56.14
C GLU A 210 -24.26 3.07 57.29
N ASP A 211 -25.38 2.36 57.23
CA ASP A 211 -25.85 1.51 58.33
C ASP A 211 -25.11 0.16 58.47
N GLY A 212 -24.05 -0.08 57.68
CA GLY A 212 -23.11 -1.19 57.88
C GLY A 212 -23.69 -2.60 57.67
N ARG A 213 -24.97 -2.72 57.29
CA ARG A 213 -25.68 -3.99 57.05
C ARG A 213 -25.70 -4.43 55.59
N GLY A 214 -25.20 -3.61 54.67
CA GLY A 214 -25.13 -3.94 53.25
C GLY A 214 -23.80 -4.61 52.88
N SER A 215 -23.87 -5.69 52.10
CA SER A 215 -22.70 -6.43 51.63
C SER A 215 -21.87 -5.58 50.64
N LYS A 216 -20.63 -5.26 51.02
CA LYS A 216 -19.64 -4.68 50.11
C LYS A 216 -19.16 -5.79 49.18
N LYS A 217 -19.52 -5.73 47.90
CA LYS A 217 -19.00 -6.65 46.88
C LYS A 217 -18.05 -5.87 45.98
N ARG A 218 -16.77 -6.28 46.02
CA ARG A 218 -15.72 -5.83 45.11
C ARG A 218 -15.28 -7.01 44.30
N ASN A 219 -15.37 -6.92 42.97
CA ASN A 219 -14.90 -7.95 42.07
C ASN A 219 -14.04 -7.30 40.99
N LEU A 220 -12.86 -7.87 40.75
CA LEU A 220 -12.04 -7.61 39.55
C LEU A 220 -11.98 -8.92 38.81
N ASP A 221 -12.38 -8.91 37.54
CA ASP A 221 -12.37 -10.09 36.69
C ASP A 221 -11.70 -9.79 35.34
N TRP A 222 -11.10 -10.83 34.77
CA TRP A 222 -10.52 -10.81 33.44
C TRP A 222 -11.45 -11.58 32.50
N ASP A 223 -12.25 -10.83 31.75
CA ASP A 223 -13.31 -11.39 30.93
C ASP A 223 -12.78 -12.19 29.76
N GLN A 224 -11.62 -11.84 29.23
CA GLN A 224 -11.02 -12.55 28.10
C GLN A 224 -9.54 -12.22 28.01
N VAL A 225 -8.69 -13.23 27.81
CA VAL A 225 -7.26 -13.03 27.55
C VAL A 225 -6.84 -13.89 26.36
N TYR A 226 -6.35 -13.26 25.30
CA TYR A 226 -5.95 -13.94 24.07
C TYR A 226 -4.86 -13.18 23.32
N ALA A 227 -4.10 -13.92 22.52
CA ALA A 227 -3.17 -13.38 21.55
C ALA A 227 -3.60 -13.78 20.14
N PHE A 228 -3.32 -12.94 19.16
CA PHE A 228 -3.53 -13.27 17.76
C PHE A 228 -2.42 -12.74 16.87
N ARG A 229 -2.25 -13.39 15.71
CA ARG A 229 -1.37 -12.95 14.63
C ARG A 229 -2.02 -13.21 13.28
N ASP A 230 -1.70 -12.35 12.32
CA ASP A 230 -2.13 -12.53 10.94
C ASP A 230 -1.18 -13.52 10.21
N ILE A 231 -1.73 -14.33 9.31
CA ILE A 231 -1.00 -15.20 8.39
C ILE A 231 -1.39 -14.79 6.98
N ALA A 232 -0.61 -13.87 6.41
CA ALA A 232 -0.96 -13.20 5.15
C ALA A 232 -1.04 -14.16 3.96
N SER A 233 -0.17 -15.18 3.90
CA SER A 233 -0.17 -16.20 2.84
C SER A 233 -1.44 -17.04 2.79
N LEU A 234 -2.14 -17.19 3.92
CA LEU A 234 -3.37 -17.96 4.02
C LEU A 234 -4.62 -17.07 4.11
N SER A 235 -4.46 -15.74 4.07
CA SER A 235 -5.54 -14.79 4.38
C SER A 235 -6.28 -15.16 5.68
N ALA A 236 -5.52 -15.56 6.70
CA ALA A 236 -6.05 -16.13 7.93
C ALA A 236 -5.49 -15.44 9.19
N LYS A 237 -6.18 -15.64 10.31
CA LYS A 237 -5.73 -15.21 11.64
C LYS A 237 -5.61 -16.43 12.55
N LEU A 238 -4.48 -16.51 13.24
CA LEU A 238 -4.24 -17.49 14.30
C LEU A 238 -4.49 -16.83 15.65
N PHE A 239 -5.30 -17.48 16.47
CA PHE A 239 -5.65 -17.07 17.82
C PHE A 239 -5.20 -18.12 18.84
N ALA A 240 -4.76 -17.66 20.00
CA ALA A 240 -4.42 -18.49 21.15
C ALA A 240 -4.90 -17.85 22.45
N GLY A 241 -5.53 -18.62 23.33
CA GLY A 241 -6.07 -18.15 24.60
C GLY A 241 -7.57 -18.39 24.72
N GLU A 242 -8.26 -17.50 25.42
CA GLU A 242 -9.71 -17.59 25.65
C GLU A 242 -10.46 -16.91 24.50
N ILE A 243 -11.09 -17.72 23.65
CA ILE A 243 -11.67 -17.28 22.38
C ILE A 243 -13.02 -17.94 22.14
N PHE A 244 -13.75 -17.38 21.20
CA PHE A 244 -15.05 -17.89 20.76
C PHE A 244 -14.89 -18.66 19.45
N ILE A 245 -15.65 -19.74 19.27
CA ILE A 245 -15.74 -20.40 17.97
C ILE A 245 -16.39 -19.44 16.97
N LYS A 246 -15.72 -19.26 15.84
CA LYS A 246 -16.26 -18.57 14.66
C LYS A 246 -16.76 -19.64 13.69
N SER A 247 -18.08 -19.80 13.58
CA SER A 247 -18.72 -20.75 12.66
C SER A 247 -20.02 -20.16 12.14
N ASP A 248 -20.31 -20.40 10.86
CA ASP A 248 -21.59 -20.03 10.25
C ASP A 248 -22.65 -21.14 10.41
N LEU A 249 -22.23 -22.33 10.89
CA LEU A 249 -23.09 -23.52 11.02
C LEU A 249 -23.47 -23.84 12.46
N PHE A 250 -22.62 -23.46 13.42
CA PHE A 250 -22.78 -23.81 14.84
C PHE A 250 -22.82 -22.58 15.72
N ASP A 251 -23.49 -22.71 16.88
CA ASP A 251 -23.51 -21.67 17.89
C ASP A 251 -22.11 -21.34 18.40
N SER A 252 -21.87 -20.05 18.66
CA SER A 252 -20.60 -19.58 19.19
C SER A 252 -20.45 -19.97 20.66
N VAL A 253 -19.45 -20.80 20.95
CA VAL A 253 -19.09 -21.18 22.32
C VAL A 253 -17.71 -20.66 22.68
N ARG A 254 -17.54 -20.26 23.94
CA ARG A 254 -16.26 -19.84 24.49
C ARG A 254 -15.43 -21.05 24.89
N PHE A 255 -14.15 -21.05 24.54
CA PHE A 255 -13.20 -22.07 24.95
C PHE A 255 -11.80 -21.48 25.14
N LYS A 256 -10.89 -22.25 25.73
CA LYS A 256 -9.48 -21.88 25.91
C LYS A 256 -8.62 -22.82 25.08
N GLY A 257 -7.92 -22.29 24.09
CA GLY A 257 -7.16 -23.11 23.16
C GLY A 257 -6.56 -22.31 22.01
N VAL A 258 -6.37 -22.97 20.88
CA VAL A 258 -5.84 -22.39 19.64
C VAL A 258 -6.88 -22.56 18.55
N SER A 259 -7.06 -21.51 17.73
CA SER A 259 -7.94 -21.55 16.57
C SER A 259 -7.34 -20.76 15.42
N MET A 260 -7.61 -21.19 14.20
CA MET A 260 -7.22 -20.48 12.99
C MET A 260 -8.43 -20.38 12.07
N PHE A 261 -8.72 -19.19 11.59
CA PHE A 261 -9.81 -18.96 10.66
C PHE A 261 -9.40 -17.95 9.60
N THR A 262 -9.99 -18.08 8.42
CA THR A 262 -9.86 -17.12 7.33
C THR A 262 -10.51 -15.80 7.72
N ASP A 263 -9.93 -14.71 7.24
CA ASP A 263 -10.42 -13.36 7.47
C ASP A 263 -10.65 -12.65 6.13
N GLU A 264 -11.92 -12.49 5.76
CA GLU A 264 -12.32 -11.80 4.53
C GLU A 264 -11.87 -10.35 4.47
N SER A 265 -11.60 -9.70 5.61
CA SER A 265 -11.04 -8.34 5.60
C SER A 265 -9.64 -8.29 4.96
N MET A 266 -8.93 -9.43 4.91
CA MET A 266 -7.66 -9.57 4.21
C MET A 266 -7.83 -9.77 2.70
N MET A 267 -9.03 -10.12 2.23
CA MET A 267 -9.33 -10.27 0.82
C MET A 267 -9.59 -8.90 0.16
N PRO A 268 -9.30 -8.76 -1.13
CA PRO A 268 -9.76 -7.62 -1.92
C PRO A 268 -11.27 -7.41 -1.75
N PRO A 269 -11.77 -6.17 -1.66
CA PRO A 269 -13.19 -5.87 -1.53
C PRO A 269 -14.11 -6.65 -2.47
N ASN A 270 -13.68 -6.91 -3.70
CA ASN A 270 -14.46 -7.62 -4.71
C ASN A 270 -14.63 -9.13 -4.43
N LEU A 271 -13.85 -9.68 -3.51
CA LEU A 271 -13.92 -11.07 -3.06
C LEU A 271 -14.55 -11.20 -1.65
N ARG A 272 -15.01 -10.08 -1.06
CA ARG A 272 -15.68 -10.09 0.24
C ARG A 272 -17.17 -10.33 0.05
N GLY A 273 -17.71 -11.31 0.75
CA GLY A 273 -19.09 -11.74 0.58
C GLY A 273 -19.36 -12.40 -0.77
N TYR A 274 -20.65 -12.59 -1.07
CA TYR A 274 -21.09 -13.22 -2.31
C TYR A 274 -21.31 -12.19 -3.41
N ALA A 275 -20.52 -12.28 -4.48
CA ALA A 275 -20.85 -11.70 -5.78
C ALA A 275 -21.19 -12.86 -6.74
N PRO A 276 -22.34 -12.82 -7.44
CA PRO A 276 -22.65 -13.84 -8.42
C PRO A 276 -21.66 -13.75 -9.58
N GLN A 277 -21.01 -14.87 -9.89
CA GLN A 277 -20.08 -14.97 -11.02
C GLN A 277 -20.88 -14.91 -12.33
N ILE A 278 -20.55 -13.94 -13.20
CA ILE A 278 -21.26 -13.73 -14.46
C ILE A 278 -20.48 -14.42 -15.55
N THR A 279 -21.04 -15.52 -16.05
CA THR A 279 -20.48 -16.27 -17.17
C THR A 279 -21.35 -16.10 -18.41
N GLY A 280 -20.70 -16.07 -19.57
CA GLY A 280 -21.38 -15.95 -20.85
C GLY A 280 -20.44 -16.23 -22.01
N VAL A 281 -20.97 -16.21 -23.23
CA VAL A 281 -20.18 -16.33 -24.46
C VAL A 281 -20.49 -15.13 -25.34
N ALA A 282 -19.46 -14.34 -25.65
CA ALA A 282 -19.57 -13.23 -26.59
C ALA A 282 -19.18 -13.70 -27.99
N ALA A 283 -20.04 -13.54 -28.98
CA ALA A 283 -19.75 -13.93 -30.37
C ALA A 283 -18.66 -13.06 -31.04
N SER A 284 -18.43 -11.86 -30.51
CA SER A 284 -17.44 -10.88 -30.97
C SER A 284 -16.88 -10.10 -29.78
N ASN A 285 -15.95 -9.18 -30.01
CA ASN A 285 -15.58 -8.20 -28.99
C ASN A 285 -16.85 -7.46 -28.52
N ALA A 286 -17.13 -7.52 -27.22
CA ALA A 286 -18.36 -7.03 -26.62
C ALA A 286 -18.05 -6.19 -25.38
N THR A 287 -19.00 -5.34 -24.99
CA THR A 287 -18.94 -4.64 -23.71
C THR A 287 -20.05 -5.20 -22.83
N VAL A 288 -19.68 -5.93 -21.79
CA VAL A 288 -20.60 -6.48 -20.80
C VAL A 288 -20.94 -5.35 -19.83
N THR A 289 -22.22 -5.03 -19.73
CA THR A 289 -22.73 -3.98 -18.84
C THR A 289 -23.66 -4.62 -17.83
N LEU A 290 -23.27 -4.58 -16.55
CA LEU A 290 -24.08 -5.07 -15.46
C LEU A 290 -24.86 -3.90 -14.84
N SER A 291 -26.17 -4.05 -14.71
CA SER A 291 -27.03 -3.04 -14.10
C SER A 291 -27.95 -3.63 -13.04
N GLN A 292 -28.20 -2.86 -11.97
CA GLN A 292 -29.13 -3.20 -10.91
C GLN A 292 -29.98 -1.97 -10.59
N ASN A 293 -31.31 -2.14 -10.55
CA ASN A 293 -32.28 -1.05 -10.31
C ASN A 293 -32.04 0.19 -11.21
N GLY A 294 -31.73 -0.04 -12.49
CA GLY A 294 -31.53 1.03 -13.48
C GLY A 294 -30.20 1.78 -13.37
N ARG A 295 -29.28 1.36 -12.49
CA ARG A 295 -27.91 1.90 -12.39
C ARG A 295 -26.91 0.88 -12.90
N ILE A 296 -25.95 1.34 -13.71
CA ILE A 296 -24.82 0.52 -14.15
C ILE A 296 -23.88 0.34 -12.95
N ILE A 297 -23.60 -0.91 -12.59
CA ILE A 297 -22.72 -1.28 -11.47
C ILE A 297 -21.34 -1.75 -11.94
N SER A 298 -21.24 -2.32 -13.14
CA SER A 298 -19.96 -2.69 -13.76
C SER A 298 -20.07 -2.62 -15.29
N GLN A 299 -18.97 -2.26 -15.95
CA GLN A 299 -18.89 -2.26 -17.41
C GLN A 299 -17.48 -2.68 -17.84
N VAL A 300 -17.37 -3.84 -18.48
CA VAL A 300 -16.08 -4.44 -18.86
C VAL A 300 -16.11 -4.82 -20.34
N LYS A 301 -15.02 -4.54 -21.07
CA LYS A 301 -14.84 -5.01 -22.45
C LYS A 301 -14.29 -6.44 -22.43
N VAL A 302 -15.01 -7.35 -23.06
CA VAL A 302 -14.60 -8.75 -23.20
C VAL A 302 -14.31 -9.07 -24.67
N PRO A 303 -13.27 -9.88 -24.96
CA PRO A 303 -13.01 -10.36 -26.32
C PRO A 303 -14.05 -11.38 -26.77
N ALA A 304 -14.04 -11.73 -28.06
CA ALA A 304 -14.86 -12.82 -28.60
C ALA A 304 -14.50 -14.16 -27.93
N GLY A 305 -15.50 -14.87 -27.41
CA GLY A 305 -15.36 -16.15 -26.73
C GLY A 305 -16.09 -16.22 -25.39
N PRO A 306 -15.96 -17.33 -24.66
CA PRO A 306 -16.42 -17.46 -23.29
C PRO A 306 -15.74 -16.42 -22.39
N PHE A 307 -16.51 -15.75 -21.55
CA PHE A 307 -16.02 -14.84 -20.54
C PHE A 307 -16.59 -15.20 -19.17
N CYS A 308 -15.84 -14.80 -18.15
CA CYS A 308 -16.20 -14.93 -16.76
C CYS A 308 -15.70 -13.68 -16.04
N ASP A 309 -16.63 -12.96 -15.41
CA ASP A 309 -16.36 -11.79 -14.56
C ASP A 309 -16.93 -12.03 -13.16
#